data_AF-A0A7K2XM36-F1
#
_entry.id   AF-A0A7K2XM36-F1
#
_cell.length_a   1.000
_cell.length_b   1.000
_cell.length_c   1.000
_cell.angle_alpha   90.00
_cell.angle_beta   90.00
_cell.angle_gamma   90.00
#
_symmetry.space_group_name_H-M   'P 1'
#
loop_
_entity.id
_entity.type
_entity.pdbx_description
1 polymer ?
#
loop_
_entity_poly.entity_id
_entity_poly.type
_entity_poly.pdbx_seq_one_letter_code
_entity_poly.pdbx_strand_id
1 'polypeptide(L)'
;PAMRAPLKAALAVDRMRRAAPDHPAAATVLAARRTVPEAPANAPGLLCHGDFHLGQLVRPAPAPSAPPAWRLIDVDDLGTGDPAWDLARPAAWFAAGILPPEIWSRFLGAYREAGGPAVGADPWAELDVPARALTVQTAALAVAKSTAEDRPLDEVEEVMIDTCARIAGRRTG
;
A
#
# COMPACT_ATOMS: atom_id res chain seq x y z
N PRO A 1 -1.76 20.18 -0.63
CA PRO A 1 -0.73 19.46 0.16
C PRO A 1 -0.25 18.24 -0.63
N ALA A 2 0.99 17.79 -0.43
CA ALA A 2 1.42 16.51 -0.99
C ALA A 2 0.67 15.36 -0.34
N MET A 3 0.36 14.30 -1.11
CA MET A 3 -0.27 13.10 -0.57
C MET A 3 0.63 12.41 0.47
N ARG A 4 0.02 11.74 1.45
CA ARG A 4 0.76 11.27 2.65
C ARG A 4 1.26 9.83 2.58
N ALA A 5 0.89 9.04 1.56
CA ALA A 5 1.24 7.62 1.50
C ALA A 5 2.76 7.34 1.56
N PRO A 6 3.64 8.04 0.80
CA PRO A 6 5.09 7.80 0.91
C PRO A 6 5.65 8.12 2.30
N LEU A 7 5.12 9.18 2.93
CA LEU A 7 5.51 9.58 4.28
C LEU A 7 5.07 8.54 5.32
N LYS A 8 3.87 7.95 5.19
CA LYS A 8 3.37 6.90 6.09
C LYS A 8 4.30 5.69 6.14
N ALA A 9 4.90 5.29 5.02
CA ALA A 9 5.85 4.19 4.99
C ALA A 9 7.11 4.47 5.81
N ALA A 10 7.67 5.69 5.71
CA ALA A 10 8.81 6.10 6.52
C ALA A 10 8.46 6.14 8.02
N LEU A 11 7.32 6.75 8.37
CA LEU A 11 6.84 6.85 9.75
C LEU A 11 6.60 5.48 10.40
N ALA A 12 6.10 4.51 9.63
CA ALA A 12 5.90 3.14 10.10
C ALA A 12 7.21 2.46 10.47
N VAL A 13 8.25 2.60 9.64
CA VAL A 13 9.59 2.05 9.91
C VAL A 13 10.20 2.69 11.17
N ASP A 14 10.06 4.01 11.33
CA ASP A 14 10.56 4.69 12.52
C ASP A 14 9.80 4.29 13.79
N ARG A 15 8.48 4.05 13.68
CA ARG A 15 7.68 3.50 14.77
C ARG A 15 8.16 2.09 15.16
N MET A 16 8.39 1.22 14.19
CA MET A 16 8.93 -0.13 14.42
C MET A 16 10.28 -0.07 15.14
N ARG A 17 11.21 0.76 14.67
CA ARG A 17 12.54 0.92 15.30
C ARG A 17 12.46 1.31 16.77
N ARG A 18 11.50 2.17 17.14
CA ARG A 18 11.31 2.59 18.53
C ARG A 18 10.61 1.54 19.39
N ALA A 19 9.59 0.88 18.85
CA ALA A 19 8.74 -0.02 19.62
C ALA A 19 9.29 -1.44 19.72
N ALA A 20 10.11 -1.87 18.76
CA ALA A 20 10.52 -3.25 18.58
C ALA A 20 11.98 -3.37 18.10
N PRO A 21 12.97 -2.76 18.79
CA PRO A 21 14.36 -2.74 18.34
C PRO A 21 14.99 -4.14 18.24
N ASP A 22 14.58 -5.07 19.12
CA ASP A 22 15.14 -6.42 19.21
C ASP A 22 14.27 -7.50 18.54
N HIS A 23 13.18 -7.10 17.87
CA HIS A 23 12.28 -8.07 17.24
C HIS A 23 12.97 -8.75 16.04
N PRO A 24 12.98 -10.09 15.93
CA PRO A 24 13.74 -10.81 14.89
C PRO A 24 13.43 -10.36 13.46
N ALA A 25 12.15 -10.06 13.16
CA ALA A 25 11.72 -9.60 11.84
C ALA A 25 12.17 -8.16 11.48
N ALA A 26 12.60 -7.33 12.44
CA ALA A 26 12.94 -5.93 12.18
C ALA A 26 14.09 -5.78 11.17
N ALA A 27 15.09 -6.65 11.23
CA ALA A 27 16.20 -6.65 10.29
C ALA A 27 15.75 -6.90 8.84
N THR A 28 14.81 -7.82 8.64
CA THR A 28 14.21 -8.15 7.32
C THR A 28 13.45 -6.95 6.75
N VAL A 29 12.62 -6.29 7.57
CA VAL A 29 11.87 -5.10 7.16
C VAL A 29 12.81 -3.95 6.77
N LEU A 30 13.87 -3.74 7.56
CA LEU A 30 14.89 -2.72 7.25
C LEU A 30 15.68 -3.05 5.98
N ALA A 31 15.97 -4.33 5.72
CA ALA A 31 16.61 -4.76 4.49
C ALA A 31 15.75 -4.48 3.26
N ALA A 32 14.45 -4.80 3.33
CA ALA A 32 13.50 -4.47 2.27
C ALA A 32 13.39 -2.95 2.07
N ARG A 33 13.26 -2.16 3.14
CA ARG A 33 13.15 -0.70 3.05
C ARG A 33 14.32 -0.07 2.28
N ARG A 34 15.54 -0.60 2.45
CA ARG A 34 16.74 -0.10 1.76
C ARG A 34 16.70 -0.30 0.24
N THR A 35 15.94 -1.27 -0.26
CA THR A 35 15.83 -1.50 -1.71
C THR A 35 14.73 -0.67 -2.35
N VAL A 36 13.80 -0.12 -1.56
CA VAL A 36 12.68 0.70 -2.07
C VAL A 36 13.18 2.12 -2.34
N PRO A 37 13.14 2.60 -3.59
CA PRO A 37 13.55 3.96 -3.92
C PRO A 37 12.61 4.98 -3.26
N GLU A 38 13.15 6.16 -2.96
CA GLU A 38 12.31 7.28 -2.56
C GLU A 38 11.48 7.75 -3.76
N ALA A 39 10.23 8.16 -3.50
CA ALA A 39 9.37 8.68 -4.55
C ALA A 39 10.00 9.95 -5.17
N PRO A 40 10.03 10.09 -6.51
CA PRO A 40 10.59 11.27 -7.14
C PRO A 40 9.82 12.53 -6.71
N ALA A 41 10.55 13.55 -6.27
CA ALA A 41 9.98 14.75 -5.66
C ALA A 41 9.11 15.62 -6.59
N ASN A 42 9.20 15.43 -7.93
CA ASN A 42 8.77 16.42 -8.92
C ASN A 42 7.83 15.87 -10.03
N ALA A 43 7.18 14.71 -9.84
CA ALA A 43 6.15 14.28 -10.80
C ALA A 43 4.92 15.21 -10.73
N PRO A 44 4.31 15.61 -11.85
CA PRO A 44 3.06 16.38 -11.83
C PRO A 44 1.97 15.54 -11.14
N GLY A 45 1.61 15.95 -9.92
CA GLY A 45 0.72 15.18 -9.06
C GLY A 45 -0.74 15.33 -9.47
N LEU A 46 -1.45 14.21 -9.59
CA LEU A 46 -2.90 14.18 -9.63
C LEU A 46 -3.45 14.17 -8.20
N LEU A 47 -4.74 14.48 -8.06
CA LEU A 47 -5.41 14.34 -6.79
C LEU A 47 -5.54 12.85 -6.42
N CYS A 48 -4.92 12.46 -5.32
CA CYS A 48 -4.88 11.08 -4.82
C CYS A 48 -5.50 11.02 -3.42
N HIS A 49 -6.17 9.92 -3.11
CA HIS A 49 -6.79 9.67 -1.81
C HIS A 49 -5.78 9.60 -0.67
N GLY A 50 -4.62 8.99 -0.93
CA GLY A 50 -3.50 8.93 0.02
C GLY A 50 -3.54 7.79 1.03
N ASP A 51 -4.68 7.12 1.19
CA ASP A 51 -4.82 5.84 1.91
C ASP A 51 -6.03 5.04 1.43
N PHE A 52 -6.19 4.90 0.11
CA PHE A 52 -7.33 4.18 -0.45
C PHE A 52 -7.38 2.70 0.02
N HIS A 53 -8.52 2.28 0.55
CA HIS A 53 -8.87 0.88 0.75
C HIS A 53 -10.38 0.64 0.67
N LEU A 54 -10.79 -0.60 0.38
CA LEU A 54 -12.21 -0.95 0.15
C LEU A 54 -13.14 -0.68 1.36
N GLY A 55 -12.58 -0.59 2.57
CA GLY A 55 -13.34 -0.22 3.77
C GLY A 55 -13.86 1.23 3.76
N GLN A 56 -13.34 2.07 2.86
CA GLN A 56 -13.76 3.45 2.66
C GLN A 56 -14.83 3.60 1.57
N LEU A 57 -15.27 2.49 0.96
CA LEU A 57 -16.37 2.50 0.01
C LEU A 57 -17.68 2.31 0.75
N VAL A 58 -18.51 3.34 0.75
CA VAL A 58 -19.86 3.29 1.31
C VAL A 58 -20.90 3.37 0.20
N ARG A 59 -22.00 2.65 0.37
CA ARG A 59 -23.17 2.75 -0.51
C ARG A 59 -24.32 3.36 0.30
N PRO A 60 -24.56 4.67 0.19
CA PRO A 60 -25.69 5.31 0.86
C PRO A 60 -27.01 4.68 0.41
N ALA A 61 -28.02 4.76 1.28
CA ALA A 61 -29.38 4.40 0.89
C ALA A 61 -29.79 5.16 -0.38
N PRO A 62 -30.44 4.50 -1.35
CA PRO A 62 -30.82 5.14 -2.60
C PRO A 62 -31.76 6.31 -2.32
N ALA A 63 -31.42 7.48 -2.87
CA ALA A 63 -32.36 8.59 -2.92
C ALA A 63 -33.40 8.28 -4.01
N PRO A 64 -34.69 8.65 -3.84
CA PRO A 64 -35.73 8.39 -4.84
C PRO A 64 -35.42 8.91 -6.25
N SER A 65 -34.52 9.90 -6.35
CA SER A 65 -34.16 10.59 -7.58
C SER A 65 -32.77 10.24 -8.13
N ALA A 66 -32.03 9.30 -7.53
CA ALA A 66 -30.66 8.99 -7.97
C ALA A 66 -30.37 7.48 -7.97
N PRO A 67 -29.60 6.99 -8.97
CA PRO A 67 -29.15 5.62 -8.96
C PRO A 67 -28.23 5.37 -7.76
N PRO A 68 -28.20 4.14 -7.23
CA PRO A 68 -27.30 3.79 -6.16
C PRO A 68 -25.84 3.90 -6.63
N ALA A 69 -25.06 4.73 -5.95
CA ALA A 69 -23.64 4.94 -6.26
C ALA A 69 -22.78 4.67 -5.03
N TRP A 70 -21.62 4.07 -5.26
CA TRP A 70 -20.56 3.99 -4.25
C TRP A 70 -19.95 5.38 -4.05
N ARG A 71 -19.64 5.70 -2.80
CA ARG A 71 -18.92 6.91 -2.42
C ARG A 71 -17.66 6.51 -1.68
N LEU A 72 -16.56 7.19 -2.01
CA LEU A 72 -15.31 7.11 -1.26
C LEU A 72 -15.36 8.15 -0.13
N ILE A 73 -15.03 7.72 1.08
CA ILE A 73 -14.96 8.56 2.29
C ILE A 73 -13.54 8.55 2.85
N ASP A 74 -13.31 9.25 3.96
CA ASP A 74 -12.02 9.28 4.68
C ASP A 74 -10.89 10.00 3.90
N VAL A 75 -11.17 11.24 3.50
CA VAL A 75 -10.29 12.08 2.64
C VAL A 75 -9.22 12.85 3.42
N ASP A 76 -8.90 12.44 4.65
CA ASP A 76 -7.96 13.16 5.53
C ASP A 76 -6.50 13.13 5.02
N ASP A 77 -6.18 12.15 4.17
CA ASP A 77 -4.85 12.01 3.54
C ASP A 77 -4.81 12.47 2.07
N LEU A 78 -5.90 13.10 1.61
CA LEU A 78 -6.04 13.60 0.25
C LEU A 78 -4.94 14.62 -0.07
N GLY A 79 -4.31 14.45 -1.23
CA GLY A 79 -3.26 15.37 -1.66
C GLY A 79 -2.85 15.14 -3.11
N THR A 80 -2.00 16.03 -3.60
CA THR A 80 -1.39 15.89 -4.92
C THR A 80 -0.26 14.89 -4.87
N GLY A 81 -0.24 13.93 -5.79
CA GLY A 81 0.85 12.96 -5.91
C GLY A 81 0.65 12.00 -7.08
N ASP A 82 1.41 10.92 -7.06
CA ASP A 82 1.33 9.89 -8.09
C ASP A 82 0.11 8.97 -7.82
N PRO A 83 -0.87 8.89 -8.75
CA PRO A 83 -2.08 8.06 -8.59
C PRO A 83 -1.80 6.57 -8.37
N ALA A 84 -0.62 6.05 -8.75
CA ALA A 84 -0.23 4.67 -8.48
C ALA A 84 -0.23 4.33 -6.99
N TRP A 85 -0.03 5.30 -6.11
CA TRP A 85 -0.04 5.09 -4.66
C TRP A 85 -1.42 4.74 -4.11
N ASP A 86 -2.51 5.17 -4.73
CA ASP A 86 -3.87 4.74 -4.32
C ASP A 86 -4.08 3.25 -4.63
N LEU A 87 -3.33 2.68 -5.58
CA LEU A 87 -3.37 1.26 -5.92
C LEU A 87 -2.33 0.42 -5.16
N ALA A 88 -1.53 1.03 -4.29
CA ALA A 88 -0.44 0.36 -3.57
C ALA A 88 -0.94 -0.84 -2.75
N ARG A 89 -2.11 -0.74 -2.13
CA ARG A 89 -2.69 -1.80 -1.29
C ARG A 89 -3.08 -3.06 -2.05
N PRO A 90 -3.98 -2.99 -3.05
CA PRO A 90 -4.29 -4.17 -3.84
C PRO A 90 -3.05 -4.70 -4.59
N ALA A 91 -2.12 -3.83 -5.04
CA ALA A 91 -0.88 -4.27 -5.69
C ALA A 91 0.06 -5.03 -4.73
N ALA A 92 0.24 -4.53 -3.50
CA ALA A 92 1.06 -5.19 -2.48
C ALA A 92 0.48 -6.55 -2.09
N TRP A 93 -0.83 -6.65 -1.93
CA TRP A 93 -1.50 -7.92 -1.61
C TRP A 93 -1.40 -8.93 -2.76
N PHE A 94 -1.51 -8.47 -4.00
CA PHE A 94 -1.27 -9.33 -5.16
C PHE A 94 0.19 -9.81 -5.23
N ALA A 95 1.16 -8.91 -5.06
CA ALA A 95 2.59 -9.28 -5.01
C ALA A 95 2.95 -10.23 -3.84
N ALA A 96 2.22 -10.11 -2.73
CA ALA A 96 2.38 -10.98 -1.57
C ALA A 96 1.75 -12.37 -1.76
N GLY A 97 0.86 -12.55 -2.76
CA GLY A 97 0.07 -13.77 -2.97
C GLY A 97 -1.21 -13.84 -2.14
N ILE A 98 -1.58 -12.75 -1.45
CA ILE A 98 -2.80 -12.66 -0.63
C ILE A 98 -4.04 -12.42 -1.52
N LEU A 99 -3.90 -11.58 -2.55
CA LEU A 99 -5.00 -11.26 -3.47
C LEU A 99 -4.96 -12.22 -4.68
N PRO A 100 -6.03 -12.99 -4.96
CA PRO A 100 -6.03 -13.90 -6.10
C PRO A 100 -5.85 -13.17 -7.45
N PRO A 101 -5.13 -13.77 -8.42
CA PRO A 101 -4.86 -13.13 -9.72
C PRO A 101 -6.10 -12.70 -10.50
N GLU A 102 -7.19 -13.47 -10.43
CA GLU A 102 -8.45 -13.17 -11.08
C GLU A 102 -9.16 -11.97 -10.47
N ILE A 103 -9.05 -11.78 -9.15
CA ILE A 103 -9.61 -10.62 -8.44
C ILE A 103 -8.79 -9.37 -8.78
N TRP A 104 -7.47 -9.48 -8.76
CA TRP A 104 -6.57 -8.41 -9.18
C TRP A 104 -6.85 -7.99 -10.64
N SER A 105 -6.95 -8.95 -11.55
CA SER A 105 -7.20 -8.69 -12.97
C SER A 105 -8.55 -8.02 -13.19
N ARG A 106 -9.60 -8.48 -12.49
CA ARG A 106 -10.93 -7.84 -12.56
C ARG A 106 -10.91 -6.40 -12.04
N PHE A 107 -10.26 -6.17 -10.91
CA PHE A 107 -10.13 -4.83 -10.33
C PHE A 107 -9.39 -3.87 -11.27
N LEU A 108 -8.21 -4.29 -11.75
CA LEU A 108 -7.38 -3.46 -12.62
C LEU A 108 -8.03 -3.23 -13.99
N GLY A 109 -8.74 -4.23 -14.52
CA GLY A 109 -9.55 -4.10 -15.72
C GLY A 109 -10.62 -3.03 -15.57
N ALA A 110 -11.46 -3.13 -14.52
CA ALA A 110 -12.50 -2.14 -14.25
C ALA A 110 -11.93 -0.72 -14.01
N TYR A 111 -10.78 -0.61 -13.32
CA TYR A 111 -10.10 0.67 -13.12
C TYR A 111 -9.69 1.32 -14.44
N ARG A 112 -9.09 0.54 -15.36
CA ARG A 112 -8.69 1.01 -16.69
C ARG A 112 -9.88 1.35 -17.58
N GLU A 113 -10.93 0.52 -17.58
CA GLU A 113 -12.17 0.77 -18.31
C GLU A 113 -12.87 2.06 -17.87
N ALA A 114 -12.76 2.40 -16.57
CA ALA A 114 -13.23 3.67 -16.02
C ALA A 114 -12.33 4.87 -16.34
N GLY A 115 -11.22 4.68 -17.08
CA GLY A 115 -10.27 5.74 -17.43
C GLY A 115 -9.29 6.10 -16.32
N GLY A 116 -9.04 5.19 -15.38
CA GLY A 116 -8.14 5.41 -14.25
C GLY A 116 -6.69 5.73 -14.69
N PRO A 117 -6.08 6.82 -14.19
CA PRO A 117 -4.80 7.33 -14.69
C PRO A 117 -3.55 6.66 -14.09
N ALA A 118 -3.71 5.78 -13.09
CA ALA A 118 -2.59 5.27 -12.29
C ALA A 118 -1.60 4.36 -13.02
N VAL A 119 -2.00 3.76 -14.15
CA VAL A 119 -1.22 2.70 -14.77
C VAL A 119 -1.24 2.80 -16.30
N GLY A 120 -0.10 2.51 -16.91
CA GLY A 120 0.04 2.39 -18.35
C GLY A 120 -0.34 1.01 -18.88
N ALA A 121 0.23 0.63 -20.03
CA ALA A 121 0.06 -0.69 -20.63
C ALA A 121 0.68 -1.79 -19.75
N ASP A 122 1.91 -1.56 -19.27
CA ASP A 122 2.55 -2.37 -18.24
C ASP A 122 2.31 -1.73 -16.86
N PRO A 123 1.36 -2.23 -16.06
CA PRO A 123 1.00 -1.60 -14.80
C PRO A 123 2.11 -1.72 -13.74
N TRP A 124 3.06 -2.66 -13.88
CA TRP A 124 4.12 -2.83 -12.89
C TRP A 124 5.22 -1.77 -12.99
N ALA A 125 5.33 -1.09 -14.14
CA ALA A 125 6.20 0.06 -14.29
C ALA A 125 5.86 1.17 -13.27
N GLU A 126 4.56 1.38 -13.00
CA GLU A 126 4.11 2.36 -12.01
C GLU A 126 3.90 1.74 -10.61
N LEU A 127 3.45 0.48 -10.52
CA LEU A 127 3.04 -0.13 -9.25
C LEU A 127 4.15 -0.77 -8.41
N ASP A 128 5.33 -1.09 -8.98
CA ASP A 128 6.39 -1.79 -8.22
C ASP A 128 6.80 -1.04 -6.95
N VAL A 129 7.10 0.26 -7.08
CA VAL A 129 7.58 1.07 -5.96
C VAL A 129 6.49 1.25 -4.88
N PRO A 130 5.25 1.69 -5.21
CA PRO A 130 4.19 1.80 -4.20
C PRO A 130 3.85 0.47 -3.53
N ALA A 131 3.80 -0.64 -4.27
CA ALA A 131 3.51 -1.96 -3.72
C ALA A 131 4.57 -2.37 -2.68
N ARG A 132 5.85 -2.24 -3.03
CA ARG A 132 6.97 -2.57 -2.13
C ARG A 132 7.01 -1.66 -0.91
N ALA A 133 6.77 -0.36 -1.09
CA ALA A 133 6.71 0.60 0.01
C ALA A 133 5.59 0.26 1.00
N LEU A 134 4.40 -0.09 0.51
CA LEU A 134 3.31 -0.49 1.37
C LEU A 134 3.53 -1.85 2.04
N THR A 135 4.20 -2.80 1.36
CA THR A 135 4.62 -4.05 2.00
C THR A 135 5.50 -3.78 3.21
N VAL A 136 6.53 -2.94 3.05
CA VAL A 136 7.41 -2.51 4.14
C VAL A 136 6.64 -1.79 5.24
N GLN A 137 5.74 -0.88 4.89
CA GLN A 137 4.90 -0.17 5.85
C GLN A 137 4.06 -1.14 6.69
N THR A 138 3.38 -2.09 6.03
CA THR A 138 2.48 -3.05 6.69
C THR A 138 3.26 -3.95 7.63
N ALA A 139 4.39 -4.50 7.16
CA ALA A 139 5.31 -5.31 7.96
C ALA A 139 5.85 -4.54 9.18
N ALA A 140 6.25 -3.28 9.01
CA ALA A 140 6.75 -2.46 10.10
C ALA A 140 5.69 -2.19 11.18
N LEU A 141 4.45 -1.89 10.76
CA LEU A 141 3.34 -1.69 11.69
C LEU A 141 2.95 -2.99 12.40
N ALA A 142 2.96 -4.13 11.71
CA ALA A 142 2.71 -5.44 12.29
C ALA A 142 3.70 -5.75 13.42
N VAL A 143 5.01 -5.62 13.15
CA VAL A 143 6.07 -5.83 14.15
C VAL A 143 5.92 -4.89 15.35
N ALA A 144 5.65 -3.60 15.10
CA ALA A 144 5.45 -2.64 16.17
C ALA A 144 4.24 -2.97 17.05
N LYS A 145 3.14 -3.41 16.42
CA LYS A 145 1.88 -3.73 17.10
C LYS A 145 1.97 -5.05 17.87
N SER A 146 2.48 -6.11 17.24
CA SER A 146 2.62 -7.43 17.88
C SER A 146 3.54 -7.38 19.09
N THR A 147 4.64 -6.62 19.01
CA THR A 147 5.56 -6.40 20.14
C THR A 147 4.88 -5.65 21.28
N ALA A 148 4.12 -4.60 20.98
CA ALA A 148 3.41 -3.82 21.99
C ALA A 148 2.27 -4.62 22.67
N GLU A 149 1.67 -5.56 21.95
CA GLU A 149 0.59 -6.43 22.41
C GLU A 149 1.10 -7.75 23.01
N ASP A 150 2.42 -7.99 23.06
CA ASP A 150 3.06 -9.24 23.48
C ASP A 150 2.42 -10.49 22.86
N ARG A 151 2.23 -10.46 21.53
CA ARG A 151 1.61 -11.54 20.77
C ARG A 151 2.47 -11.97 19.58
N PRO A 152 2.32 -13.20 19.09
CA PRO A 152 2.88 -13.58 17.80
C PRO A 152 2.25 -12.75 16.66
N LEU A 153 2.97 -12.69 15.54
CA LEU A 153 2.42 -12.21 14.27
C LEU A 153 1.30 -13.16 13.82
N ASP A 154 0.27 -12.62 13.18
CA ASP A 154 -0.73 -13.44 12.50
C ASP A 154 -0.26 -13.89 11.10
N GLU A 155 -1.01 -14.80 10.48
CA GLU A 155 -0.67 -15.38 9.17
C GLU A 155 -0.45 -14.32 8.08
N VAL A 156 -1.27 -13.26 8.06
CA VAL A 156 -1.15 -12.19 7.08
C VAL A 156 0.08 -11.33 7.38
N GLU A 157 0.33 -11.02 8.65
CA GLU A 157 1.50 -10.29 9.11
C GLU A 157 2.80 -11.05 8.76
N GLU A 158 2.85 -12.37 8.97
CA GLU A 158 3.97 -13.24 8.57
C GLU A 158 4.20 -13.21 7.05
N VAL A 159 3.14 -13.32 6.25
CA VAL A 159 3.24 -13.21 4.77
C VAL A 159 3.86 -11.87 4.35
N MET A 160 3.58 -10.79 5.07
CA MET A 160 4.18 -9.48 4.78
C MET A 160 5.66 -9.42 5.16
N ILE A 161 6.10 -10.12 6.22
CA ILE A 161 7.52 -10.29 6.56
C ILE A 161 8.24 -11.11 5.47
N ASP A 162 7.64 -12.22 5.03
CA ASP A 162 8.20 -13.06 3.97
C ASP A 162 8.30 -12.31 2.64
N THR A 163 7.30 -11.48 2.34
CA THR A 163 7.33 -10.61 1.16
C THR A 163 8.45 -9.58 1.28
N CYS A 164 8.70 -9.02 2.46
CA CYS A 164 9.88 -8.17 2.71
C CYS A 164 11.19 -8.93 2.45
N ALA A 165 11.31 -10.19 2.88
CA ALA A 165 12.50 -11.00 2.60
C ALA A 165 12.72 -11.18 1.09
N ARG A 166 11.67 -11.44 0.31
CA ARG A 166 11.75 -11.49 -1.16
C ARG A 166 12.17 -10.15 -1.77
N ILE A 167 11.63 -9.04 -1.27
CA ILE A 167 11.99 -7.68 -1.72
C ILE A 167 13.45 -7.36 -1.41
N ALA A 168 13.97 -7.76 -0.25
CA ALA A 168 15.37 -7.57 0.13
C ALA A 168 16.33 -8.41 -0.72
N GLY A 169 15.90 -9.61 -1.13
CA GLY A 169 16.69 -10.52 -1.97
C GLY A 169 16.74 -10.14 -3.45
N ARG A 170 15.85 -9.26 -3.93
CA ARG A 170 15.92 -8.72 -5.29
C ARG A 170 17.09 -7.73 -5.38
N ARG A 171 18.20 -8.17 -5.98
CA ARG A 171 19.25 -7.24 -6.45
C ARG A 171 18.62 -6.35 -7.51
N THR A 172 18.60 -5.04 -7.26
CA THR A 172 18.39 -4.05 -8.32
C THR A 172 19.55 -4.21 -9.29
N GLY A 173 19.31 -4.89 -10.41
CA GLY A 173 20.24 -5.00 -11.52
C GLY A 173 20.31 -3.70 -12.30
#